data_AF-A0A350PCU6-F1
#
_entry.id   AF-A0A350PCU6-F1
#
_cell.length_a   1.000
_cell.length_b   1.000
_cell.length_c   1.000
_cell.angle_alpha   90.00
_cell.angle_beta   90.00
_cell.angle_gamma   90.00
#
_symmetry.space_group_name_H-M   'P 1'
#
loop_
_entity.id
_entity.type
_entity.pdbx_description
1 polymer ?
#
loop_
_entity_poly.entity_id
_entity_poly.type
_entity_poly.pdbx_seq_one_letter_code
_entity_poly.pdbx_strand_id
1 'polypeptide(L)'
;MIQEYQTQNELNPKLWDGDQLKPGLRLKLLKIAQYFYEFLGIDAPIKGVILTGSNVNYNWTDTSDIDLHVLINYKDVNDSIPFVREYMMAKKSIWNNTYPLQYKGMPIELYAQDENEPHASTGVYCLSCDKWLKQPSPDQVSVDDVEIDRKADPYKFEIDNLQADDSQLEMKIKSLKTRLKRMRQTGLEASGEYSVENLAFKTLRNSGHLAKLNDLQQGNVMSSLALEASVDEVHADSGLGKWFGKGKKGGVGGGGWDRYDAQGNRVGKCGDAKEGDAYSACLSKGKAEKLGKDGRAKFVRRKRDAQKKAGDSKKGGERKKGQKPTKVKTENFADGKNPGRKGLSKRFGISQTMSIADLEGIVKNSTGEKRRMAQWNLNMKRGRMKKEELEEQLNLFLEKNVPNVASKWSYAKSQAKKKFDVYPSAYANGWAAKQYKAAGGGWKKGK
;
A
#
# COMPACT_ATOMS: atom_id res chain seq x y z
N MET A 1 -6.88 -10.58 -41.44
CA MET A 1 -7.41 -9.93 -40.22
C MET A 1 -7.02 -8.47 -40.31
N ILE A 2 -7.98 -7.56 -40.24
CA ILE A 2 -7.73 -6.12 -40.30
C ILE A 2 -7.07 -5.71 -38.97
N GLN A 3 -5.97 -4.96 -39.03
CA GLN A 3 -5.27 -4.48 -37.84
C GLN A 3 -5.99 -3.23 -37.28
N GLU A 4 -5.93 -2.98 -35.96
CA GLU A 4 -6.67 -1.89 -35.26
C GLU A 4 -6.36 -0.45 -35.73
N TYR A 5 -5.48 -0.24 -36.72
CA TYR A 5 -5.18 1.04 -37.35
C TYR A 5 -5.76 1.19 -38.77
N GLN A 6 -6.22 0.09 -39.38
CA GLN A 6 -6.93 0.14 -40.64
C GLN A 6 -8.38 0.55 -40.36
N THR A 7 -8.89 1.50 -41.13
CA THR A 7 -10.30 1.90 -41.04
C THR A 7 -11.15 1.02 -41.96
N GLN A 8 -12.32 0.64 -41.44
CA GLN A 8 -13.40 0.00 -42.16
C GLN A 8 -14.11 1.05 -43.03
N ASN A 9 -14.83 0.60 -44.05
CA ASN A 9 -15.62 1.49 -44.90
C ASN A 9 -16.92 1.97 -44.24
N GLU A 10 -17.36 1.29 -43.17
CA GLU A 10 -18.58 1.58 -42.44
C GLU A 10 -18.37 1.47 -40.92
N LEU A 11 -19.24 2.13 -40.15
CA LEU A 11 -19.33 1.91 -38.70
C LEU A 11 -19.80 0.47 -38.43
N ASN A 12 -19.51 -0.06 -37.24
CA ASN A 12 -19.80 -1.46 -36.94
C ASN A 12 -21.29 -1.80 -37.16
N PRO A 13 -21.65 -2.59 -38.19
CA PRO A 13 -23.04 -2.84 -38.55
C PRO A 13 -23.76 -3.70 -37.50
N LYS A 14 -23.06 -4.25 -36.51
CA LYS A 14 -23.69 -4.90 -35.36
C LYS A 14 -24.41 -3.87 -34.48
N LEU A 15 -23.83 -2.66 -34.32
CA LEU A 15 -24.34 -1.56 -33.49
C LEU A 15 -25.15 -0.54 -34.29
N TRP A 16 -24.66 -0.19 -35.47
CA TRP A 16 -25.12 0.95 -36.27
C TRP A 16 -25.96 0.49 -37.47
N ASP A 17 -26.83 1.39 -37.94
CA ASP A 17 -27.51 1.34 -39.23
C ASP A 17 -27.20 2.67 -39.94
N GLY A 18 -26.23 2.65 -40.86
CA GLY A 18 -25.55 3.87 -41.31
C GLY A 18 -24.85 4.58 -40.14
N ASP A 19 -25.26 5.82 -39.85
CA ASP A 19 -24.76 6.64 -38.73
C ASP A 19 -25.69 6.65 -37.51
N GLN A 20 -26.77 5.87 -37.55
CA GLN A 20 -27.77 5.79 -36.49
C GLN A 20 -27.54 4.58 -35.60
N LEU A 21 -27.55 4.77 -34.28
CA LEU A 21 -27.47 3.66 -33.35
C LEU A 21 -28.81 2.92 -33.32
N LYS A 22 -28.78 1.59 -33.33
CA LYS A 22 -30.01 0.79 -33.28
C LYS A 22 -30.86 1.14 -32.04
N PRO A 23 -32.13 1.58 -32.19
CA PRO A 23 -32.93 2.10 -31.09
C PRO A 23 -33.12 1.10 -29.93
N GLY A 24 -33.35 -0.18 -30.25
CA GLY A 24 -33.47 -1.24 -29.24
C GLY A 24 -32.19 -1.46 -28.44
N LEU A 25 -31.03 -1.33 -29.10
CA LEU A 25 -29.72 -1.42 -28.43
C LEU A 25 -29.50 -0.22 -27.51
N ARG A 26 -29.80 0.99 -27.98
CA ARG A 26 -29.72 2.23 -27.20
C ARG A 26 -30.47 2.12 -25.87
N LEU A 27 -31.74 1.69 -25.91
CA LEU A 27 -32.56 1.54 -24.69
C LEU A 27 -31.97 0.51 -23.71
N LYS A 28 -31.42 -0.59 -24.22
CA LYS A 28 -30.78 -1.61 -23.38
C LYS A 28 -29.48 -1.09 -22.75
N LEU A 29 -28.67 -0.34 -23.50
CA LEU A 29 -27.43 0.26 -22.99
C LEU A 29 -27.72 1.32 -21.92
N LEU A 30 -28.75 2.17 -22.11
CA LEU A 30 -29.19 3.12 -21.08
C LEU A 30 -29.66 2.40 -19.80
N LYS A 31 -30.40 1.30 -19.95
CA LYS A 31 -30.81 0.46 -18.81
C LYS A 31 -29.60 -0.12 -18.08
N ILE A 32 -28.61 -0.64 -18.80
CA ILE A 32 -27.36 -1.15 -18.23
C ILE A 32 -26.60 -0.04 -17.49
N ALA A 33 -26.48 1.15 -18.09
CA ALA A 33 -25.84 2.31 -17.49
C ALA A 33 -26.51 2.71 -16.16
N GLN A 34 -27.84 2.65 -16.09
CA GLN A 34 -28.60 2.92 -14.86
C GLN A 34 -28.28 1.93 -13.74
N TYR A 35 -28.28 0.61 -14.02
CA TYR A 35 -27.91 -0.39 -12.99
C TYR A 35 -26.47 -0.23 -12.51
N PHE A 36 -25.56 0.09 -13.43
CA PHE A 36 -24.17 0.35 -13.07
C PHE A 36 -24.06 1.58 -12.17
N TYR A 37 -24.74 2.67 -12.52
CA TYR A 37 -24.78 3.87 -11.70
C TYR A 37 -25.33 3.61 -10.28
N GLU A 38 -26.42 2.84 -10.16
CA GLU A 38 -26.96 2.41 -8.86
C GLU A 38 -25.92 1.61 -8.05
N PHE A 39 -25.16 0.73 -8.72
CA PHE A 39 -24.09 -0.04 -8.10
C PHE A 39 -22.90 0.81 -7.62
N LEU A 40 -22.63 1.96 -8.25
CA LEU A 40 -21.58 2.88 -7.79
C LEU A 40 -21.86 3.34 -6.35
N GLY A 41 -23.13 3.49 -5.98
CA GLY A 41 -23.56 3.88 -4.64
C GLY A 41 -23.11 5.30 -4.28
N ILE A 42 -23.28 6.23 -5.22
CA ILE A 42 -22.82 7.62 -5.13
C ILE A 42 -24.01 8.57 -5.29
N ASP A 43 -23.91 9.76 -4.70
CA ASP A 43 -24.96 10.79 -4.75
C ASP A 43 -24.74 11.82 -5.88
N ALA A 44 -23.71 11.64 -6.71
CA ALA A 44 -23.37 12.57 -7.78
C ALA A 44 -24.23 12.33 -9.03
N PRO A 45 -24.95 13.34 -9.54
CA PRO A 45 -25.90 13.15 -10.64
C PRO A 45 -25.22 12.71 -11.93
N ILE A 46 -25.91 11.85 -12.71
CA ILE A 46 -25.52 11.51 -14.08
C ILE A 46 -25.59 12.77 -14.94
N LYS A 47 -24.46 13.16 -15.54
CA LYS A 47 -24.36 14.27 -16.49
C LYS A 47 -24.65 13.82 -17.92
N GLY A 48 -24.39 12.55 -18.23
CA GLY A 48 -24.68 11.95 -19.52
C GLY A 48 -24.28 10.49 -19.59
N VAL A 49 -24.75 9.80 -20.63
CA VAL A 49 -24.29 8.44 -20.96
C VAL A 49 -23.83 8.46 -22.41
N ILE A 50 -22.59 8.04 -22.64
CA ILE A 50 -21.95 8.07 -23.95
C ILE A 50 -21.39 6.70 -24.33
N LEU A 51 -21.31 6.45 -25.64
CA LEU A 51 -20.45 5.44 -26.22
C LEU A 51 -19.21 6.13 -26.78
N THR A 52 -18.06 5.48 -26.64
CA THR A 52 -16.78 5.90 -27.20
C THR A 52 -16.00 4.65 -27.63
N GLY A 53 -14.74 4.82 -28.06
CA GLY A 53 -13.86 3.69 -28.38
C GLY A 53 -14.01 3.20 -29.81
N SER A 54 -13.40 2.04 -30.11
CA SER A 54 -13.26 1.57 -31.50
C SER A 54 -14.60 1.28 -32.17
N ASN A 55 -15.57 0.73 -31.42
CA ASN A 55 -16.93 0.45 -31.91
C ASN A 55 -17.78 1.70 -32.20
N VAL A 56 -17.26 2.89 -31.88
CA VAL A 56 -17.85 4.21 -32.17
C VAL A 56 -16.97 4.97 -33.17
N ASN A 57 -16.18 4.23 -33.94
CA ASN A 57 -15.24 4.73 -34.93
C ASN A 57 -15.17 3.73 -36.11
N TYR A 58 -14.38 4.04 -37.13
CA TYR A 58 -14.16 3.17 -38.29
C TYR A 58 -13.05 2.13 -38.07
N ASN A 59 -12.25 2.23 -37.01
CA ASN A 59 -11.17 1.28 -36.72
C ASN A 59 -11.60 0.08 -35.84
N TRP A 60 -12.88 -0.31 -35.90
CA TRP A 60 -13.39 -1.46 -35.17
C TRP A 60 -12.91 -2.79 -35.78
N THR A 61 -12.79 -3.79 -34.91
CA THR A 61 -12.36 -5.16 -35.23
C THR A 61 -13.32 -6.18 -34.61
N ASP A 62 -13.17 -7.45 -34.97
CA ASP A 62 -13.97 -8.53 -34.38
C ASP A 62 -13.74 -8.73 -32.86
N THR A 63 -12.63 -8.22 -32.34
CA THR A 63 -12.28 -8.26 -30.91
C THR A 63 -12.64 -6.98 -30.17
N SER A 64 -13.30 -6.00 -30.83
CA SER A 64 -13.67 -4.72 -30.21
C SER A 64 -14.81 -4.89 -29.20
N ASP A 65 -14.65 -4.24 -28.06
CA ASP A 65 -15.61 -4.11 -26.97
C ASP A 65 -16.49 -2.85 -27.10
N ILE A 66 -17.63 -2.85 -26.41
CA ILE A 66 -18.55 -1.72 -26.34
C ILE A 66 -18.21 -0.92 -25.08
N ASP A 67 -17.50 0.19 -25.25
CA ASP A 67 -17.17 1.11 -24.16
C ASP A 67 -18.35 2.01 -23.80
N LEU A 68 -19.02 1.70 -22.69
CA LEU A 68 -20.18 2.42 -22.18
C LEU A 68 -19.78 3.30 -20.98
N HIS A 69 -19.83 4.61 -21.17
CA HIS A 69 -19.38 5.59 -20.19
C HIS A 69 -20.56 6.34 -19.57
N VAL A 70 -20.61 6.34 -18.24
CA VAL A 70 -21.49 7.18 -17.44
C VAL A 70 -20.69 8.40 -16.98
N LEU A 71 -21.07 9.58 -17.44
CA LEU A 71 -20.41 10.83 -17.11
C LEU A 71 -20.94 11.37 -15.78
N ILE A 72 -20.03 11.67 -14.86
CA ILE A 72 -20.30 12.27 -13.56
C ILE A 72 -19.26 13.37 -13.29
N ASN A 73 -19.55 14.30 -12.39
CA ASN A 73 -18.53 15.20 -11.89
C ASN A 73 -17.86 14.56 -10.68
N TYR A 74 -16.54 14.34 -10.73
CA TYR A 74 -15.86 13.75 -9.58
C TYR A 74 -15.91 14.66 -8.34
N LYS A 75 -16.00 15.98 -8.50
CA LYS A 75 -16.16 16.92 -7.38
C LYS A 75 -17.51 16.76 -6.67
N ASP A 76 -18.54 16.31 -7.39
CA ASP A 76 -19.87 16.05 -6.80
C ASP A 76 -19.84 14.76 -5.93
N VAL A 77 -18.83 13.89 -6.07
CA VAL A 77 -18.65 12.67 -5.27
C VAL A 77 -17.78 12.93 -4.04
N ASN A 78 -16.62 13.57 -4.22
CA ASN A 78 -15.68 13.88 -3.15
C ASN A 78 -14.69 14.97 -3.58
N ASP A 79 -14.24 15.79 -2.63
CA ASP A 79 -13.20 16.80 -2.86
C ASP A 79 -11.87 16.19 -3.35
N SER A 80 -11.57 14.94 -2.97
CA SER A 80 -10.36 14.24 -3.40
C SER A 80 -10.57 13.53 -4.74
N ILE A 81 -10.33 14.23 -5.85
CA ILE A 81 -10.38 13.68 -7.21
C ILE A 81 -9.53 12.41 -7.39
N PRO A 82 -8.31 12.31 -6.84
CA PRO A 82 -7.55 11.06 -6.91
C PRO A 82 -8.27 9.89 -6.22
N PHE A 83 -8.90 10.12 -5.08
CA PHE A 83 -9.67 9.08 -4.39
C PHE A 83 -10.89 8.65 -5.21
N VAL A 84 -11.64 9.60 -5.78
CA VAL A 84 -12.81 9.29 -6.62
C VAL A 84 -12.37 8.46 -7.84
N ARG A 85 -11.29 8.85 -8.50
CA ARG A 85 -10.72 8.12 -9.63
C ARG A 85 -10.42 6.66 -9.29
N GLU A 86 -9.66 6.42 -8.21
CA GLU A 86 -9.31 5.07 -7.77
C GLU A 86 -10.55 4.26 -7.37
N TYR A 87 -11.52 4.90 -6.70
CA TYR A 87 -12.79 4.28 -6.35
C TYR A 87 -13.61 3.88 -7.58
N MET A 88 -13.72 4.75 -8.59
CA MET A 88 -14.42 4.44 -9.84
C MET A 88 -13.73 3.33 -10.62
N MET A 89 -12.38 3.32 -10.67
CA MET A 89 -11.62 2.23 -11.28
C MET A 89 -11.85 0.89 -10.58
N ALA A 90 -11.88 0.89 -9.25
CA ALA A 90 -12.17 -0.32 -8.48
C ALA A 90 -13.61 -0.80 -8.73
N LYS A 91 -14.59 0.10 -8.70
CA LYS A 91 -16.00 -0.20 -9.00
C LYS A 91 -16.19 -0.74 -10.42
N LYS A 92 -15.55 -0.12 -11.42
CA LYS A 92 -15.47 -0.63 -12.79
C LYS A 92 -15.00 -2.08 -12.79
N SER A 93 -13.84 -2.34 -12.18
CA SER A 93 -13.23 -3.67 -12.19
C SER A 93 -14.13 -4.72 -11.55
N ILE A 94 -14.73 -4.39 -10.39
CA ILE A 94 -15.67 -5.28 -9.71
C ILE A 94 -16.89 -5.56 -10.60
N TRP A 95 -17.48 -4.53 -11.19
CA TRP A 95 -18.67 -4.68 -12.04
C TRP A 95 -18.39 -5.54 -13.26
N ASN A 96 -17.38 -5.19 -14.06
CA ASN A 96 -17.08 -5.88 -15.32
C ASN A 96 -16.72 -7.36 -15.09
N ASN A 97 -16.06 -7.69 -13.97
CA ASN A 97 -15.74 -9.07 -13.61
C ASN A 97 -16.94 -9.85 -13.05
N THR A 98 -17.83 -9.17 -12.33
CA THR A 98 -19.01 -9.81 -11.70
C THR A 98 -20.14 -10.01 -12.71
N TYR A 99 -20.29 -9.07 -13.64
CA TYR A 99 -21.35 -9.05 -14.64
C TYR A 99 -20.74 -8.94 -16.05
N PRO A 100 -20.18 -10.03 -16.60
CA PRO A 100 -19.56 -10.03 -17.91
C PRO A 100 -20.63 -9.94 -19.02
N LEU A 101 -21.12 -8.73 -19.26
CA LEU A 101 -22.16 -8.45 -20.25
C LEU A 101 -21.60 -8.50 -21.66
N GLN A 102 -22.42 -8.98 -22.60
CA GLN A 102 -22.05 -9.07 -24.01
C GLN A 102 -23.23 -8.74 -24.92
N TYR A 103 -22.95 -8.20 -26.10
CA TYR A 103 -23.90 -8.06 -27.19
C TYR A 103 -23.30 -8.62 -28.47
N LYS A 104 -23.95 -9.66 -29.03
CA LYS A 104 -23.46 -10.38 -30.23
C LYS A 104 -21.99 -10.80 -30.13
N GLY A 105 -21.59 -11.29 -28.95
CA GLY A 105 -20.22 -11.72 -28.66
C GLY A 105 -19.22 -10.60 -28.36
N MET A 106 -19.60 -9.33 -28.49
CA MET A 106 -18.76 -8.20 -28.08
C MET A 106 -18.96 -7.93 -26.58
N PRO A 107 -17.88 -7.90 -25.77
CA PRO A 107 -17.95 -7.49 -24.38
C PRO A 107 -18.50 -6.07 -24.24
N ILE A 108 -19.25 -5.81 -23.18
CA ILE A 108 -19.66 -4.44 -22.81
C ILE A 108 -18.86 -4.05 -21.57
N GLU A 109 -17.98 -3.06 -21.71
CA GLU A 109 -17.20 -2.53 -20.61
C GLU A 109 -17.81 -1.23 -20.09
N LEU A 110 -18.00 -1.14 -18.77
CA LEU A 110 -18.56 0.04 -18.15
C LEU A 110 -17.53 0.91 -17.46
N TYR A 111 -17.71 2.22 -17.58
CA TYR A 111 -16.84 3.23 -16.98
C TYR A 111 -17.67 4.34 -16.35
N ALA A 112 -17.30 4.75 -15.14
CA ALA A 112 -17.74 6.02 -14.57
C ALA A 112 -16.62 7.01 -14.81
N GLN A 113 -16.83 7.97 -15.72
CA GLN A 113 -15.81 8.91 -16.17
C GLN A 113 -16.10 10.31 -15.63
N ASP A 114 -15.05 11.03 -15.26
CA ASP A 114 -15.16 12.45 -14.93
C ASP A 114 -15.52 13.25 -16.18
N GLU A 115 -16.54 14.09 -16.11
CA GLU A 115 -16.96 14.94 -17.24
C GLU A 115 -15.87 15.91 -17.70
N ASN A 116 -14.91 16.22 -16.81
CA ASN A 116 -13.81 17.13 -17.07
C ASN A 116 -12.58 16.45 -17.71
N GLU A 117 -12.61 15.12 -17.89
CA GLU A 117 -11.49 14.41 -18.49
C GLU A 117 -11.39 14.69 -20.01
N PRO A 118 -10.20 15.08 -20.50
CA PRO A 118 -9.97 15.27 -21.93
C PRO A 118 -10.29 14.00 -22.72
N HIS A 119 -11.15 14.10 -23.72
CA HIS A 119 -11.48 13.00 -24.62
C HIS A 119 -10.54 12.98 -25.82
N ALA A 120 -9.60 12.04 -25.83
CA ALA A 120 -8.73 11.80 -26.98
C ALA A 120 -9.44 11.02 -28.11
N SER A 121 -10.67 10.54 -27.88
CA SER A 121 -11.36 9.69 -28.87
C SER A 121 -11.82 10.48 -30.08
N THR A 122 -11.77 9.85 -31.24
CA THR A 122 -12.17 10.46 -32.51
C THR A 122 -13.68 10.37 -32.76
N GLY A 123 -14.39 9.44 -32.09
CA GLY A 123 -15.85 9.32 -32.12
C GLY A 123 -16.46 9.26 -30.73
N VAL A 124 -17.51 10.04 -30.49
CA VAL A 124 -18.29 10.06 -29.24
C VAL A 124 -19.76 10.23 -29.54
N TYR A 125 -20.58 9.26 -29.10
CA TYR A 125 -22.02 9.25 -29.29
C TYR A 125 -22.76 9.35 -27.96
N CYS A 126 -23.68 10.30 -27.83
CA CYS A 126 -24.48 10.49 -26.63
C CYS A 126 -25.73 9.62 -26.68
N LEU A 127 -25.77 8.59 -25.82
CA LEU A 127 -26.96 7.76 -25.67
C LEU A 127 -28.11 8.54 -25.05
N SER A 128 -27.87 9.35 -24.02
CA SER A 128 -28.95 10.08 -23.34
C SER A 128 -29.67 11.10 -24.24
N CYS A 129 -28.95 11.68 -25.21
CA CYS A 129 -29.44 12.73 -26.10
C CYS A 129 -29.54 12.32 -27.57
N ASP A 130 -29.27 11.05 -27.87
CA ASP A 130 -29.48 10.40 -29.16
C ASP A 130 -28.79 11.12 -30.33
N LYS A 131 -27.54 11.54 -30.12
CA LYS A 131 -26.78 12.31 -31.12
C LYS A 131 -25.28 12.13 -30.98
N TRP A 132 -24.56 12.35 -32.08
CA TRP A 132 -23.11 12.48 -32.09
C TRP A 132 -22.70 13.75 -31.31
N LEU A 133 -21.81 13.59 -30.33
CA LEU A 133 -21.09 14.72 -29.72
C LEU A 133 -19.82 15.04 -30.53
N LYS A 134 -19.21 13.98 -31.09
CA LYS A 134 -18.10 14.05 -32.02
C LYS A 134 -18.26 12.91 -33.02
N GLN A 135 -18.56 13.22 -34.27
CA GLN A 135 -18.73 12.22 -35.31
C GLN A 135 -17.35 11.79 -35.83
N PRO A 136 -17.06 10.48 -35.94
CA PRO A 136 -15.80 10.00 -36.48
C PRO A 136 -15.73 10.26 -38.00
N SER A 137 -14.52 10.45 -38.51
CA SER A 137 -14.25 10.51 -39.95
C SER A 137 -13.70 9.17 -40.43
N PRO A 138 -14.10 8.67 -41.62
CA PRO A 138 -13.55 7.46 -42.22
C PRO A 138 -12.14 7.63 -42.79
N ASP A 139 -11.56 8.84 -42.72
CA ASP A 139 -10.23 9.15 -43.26
C ASP A 139 -9.24 8.04 -42.94
N GLN A 140 -8.75 7.37 -43.99
CA GLN A 140 -7.80 6.28 -43.84
C GLN A 140 -6.49 6.83 -43.28
N VAL A 141 -6.25 6.60 -41.99
CA VAL A 141 -4.94 6.86 -41.41
C VAL A 141 -4.03 5.69 -41.79
N SER A 142 -3.34 5.83 -42.91
CA SER A 142 -2.27 4.93 -43.33
C SER A 142 -1.06 5.17 -42.40
N VAL A 143 -0.89 4.32 -41.40
CA VAL A 143 0.34 4.25 -40.60
C VAL A 143 1.15 3.05 -41.08
N ASP A 144 2.44 3.24 -41.31
CA ASP A 144 3.36 2.19 -41.73
C ASP A 144 3.60 1.19 -40.59
N ASP A 145 3.25 -0.08 -40.82
CA ASP A 145 3.48 -1.21 -39.91
C ASP A 145 4.94 -1.25 -39.42
N VAL A 146 5.90 -0.87 -40.28
CA VAL A 146 7.33 -0.83 -39.95
C VAL A 146 7.61 0.19 -38.85
N GLU A 147 6.94 1.33 -38.84
CA GLU A 147 7.12 2.35 -37.79
C GLU A 147 6.48 1.91 -36.46
N ILE A 148 5.34 1.25 -36.53
CA ILE A 148 4.66 0.67 -35.36
C ILE A 148 5.55 -0.39 -34.72
N ASP A 149 6.08 -1.33 -35.52
CA ASP A 149 6.96 -2.38 -35.03
C ASP A 149 8.30 -1.83 -34.53
N ARG A 150 8.93 -0.87 -35.23
CA ARG A 150 10.14 -0.17 -34.74
C ARG A 150 9.95 0.45 -33.37
N LYS A 151 8.74 0.92 -33.05
CA LYS A 151 8.41 1.48 -31.74
C LYS A 151 8.07 0.39 -30.71
N ALA A 152 7.40 -0.68 -31.11
CA ALA A 152 6.96 -1.76 -30.21
C ALA A 152 8.07 -2.76 -29.87
N ASP A 153 8.90 -3.14 -30.84
CA ASP A 153 9.89 -4.21 -30.75
C ASP A 153 10.93 -4.03 -29.62
N PRO A 154 11.45 -2.82 -29.34
CA PRO A 154 12.33 -2.62 -28.20
C PRO A 154 11.65 -3.02 -26.88
N TYR A 155 10.37 -2.70 -26.70
CA TYR A 155 9.62 -3.09 -25.51
C TYR A 155 9.30 -4.58 -25.49
N LYS A 156 8.97 -5.19 -26.64
CA LYS A 156 8.77 -6.64 -26.76
C LYS A 156 10.04 -7.37 -26.29
N PHE A 157 11.18 -6.99 -26.86
CA PHE A 157 12.48 -7.53 -26.50
C PHE A 157 12.81 -7.34 -25.02
N GLU A 158 12.61 -6.14 -24.46
CA GLU A 158 12.87 -5.90 -23.04
C GLU A 158 11.96 -6.73 -22.12
N ILE A 159 10.67 -6.84 -22.44
CA ILE A 159 9.71 -7.67 -21.67
C ILE A 159 10.07 -9.15 -21.78
N ASP A 160 10.50 -9.61 -22.95
CA ASP A 160 10.87 -11.00 -23.18
C ASP A 160 12.12 -11.43 -22.44
N ASN A 161 13.04 -10.50 -22.21
CA ASN A 161 14.26 -10.72 -21.45
C ASN A 161 14.11 -10.52 -19.94
N LEU A 162 12.92 -10.21 -19.42
CA LEU A 162 12.68 -10.18 -17.98
C LEU A 162 12.69 -11.60 -17.42
N GLN A 163 13.45 -11.81 -16.36
CA GLN A 163 13.55 -13.08 -15.66
C GLN A 163 12.96 -12.97 -14.25
N ALA A 164 12.22 -13.98 -13.83
CA ALA A 164 11.50 -13.98 -12.55
C ALA A 164 12.44 -13.95 -11.32
N ASP A 165 13.68 -14.42 -11.49
CA ASP A 165 14.72 -14.50 -10.45
C ASP A 165 15.64 -13.27 -10.39
N ASP A 166 15.42 -12.27 -11.26
CA ASP A 166 16.24 -11.06 -11.28
C ASP A 166 16.00 -10.19 -10.04
N SER A 167 17.07 -9.95 -9.27
CA SER A 167 17.06 -9.07 -8.09
C SER A 167 16.58 -7.64 -8.36
N GLN A 168 16.65 -7.17 -9.61
CA GLN A 168 16.19 -5.85 -10.05
C GLN A 168 14.85 -5.91 -10.81
N LEU A 169 14.18 -7.05 -10.86
CA LEU A 169 12.94 -7.26 -11.62
C LEU A 169 11.91 -6.17 -11.34
N GLU A 170 11.66 -5.87 -10.06
CA GLU A 170 10.67 -4.84 -9.67
C GLU A 170 11.03 -3.45 -10.22
N MET A 171 12.31 -3.08 -10.16
CA MET A 171 12.80 -1.80 -10.70
C MET A 171 12.68 -1.76 -12.23
N LYS A 172 13.03 -2.85 -12.91
CA LYS A 172 12.93 -2.99 -14.37
C LYS A 172 11.49 -2.91 -14.85
N ILE A 173 10.57 -3.63 -14.20
CA ILE A 173 9.13 -3.58 -14.48
C ILE A 173 8.60 -2.16 -14.28
N LYS A 174 8.94 -1.49 -13.17
CA LYS A 174 8.51 -0.12 -12.88
C LYS A 174 9.00 0.87 -13.94
N SER A 175 10.26 0.75 -14.37
CA SER A 175 10.86 1.56 -15.43
C SER A 175 10.15 1.35 -16.78
N LEU A 176 9.93 0.09 -17.17
CA LEU A 176 9.20 -0.28 -18.38
C LEU A 176 7.78 0.30 -18.39
N LYS A 177 7.02 0.12 -17.31
CA LYS A 177 5.66 0.68 -17.19
C LYS A 177 5.63 2.20 -17.29
N THR A 178 6.63 2.88 -16.70
CA THR A 178 6.74 4.34 -16.76
C THR A 178 6.99 4.82 -18.19
N ARG A 179 7.90 4.16 -18.92
CA ARG A 179 8.19 4.48 -20.32
C ARG A 179 7.00 4.19 -21.24
N LEU A 180 6.33 3.04 -21.06
CA LEU A 180 5.12 2.69 -21.80
C LEU A 180 3.99 3.70 -21.58
N LYS A 181 3.79 4.15 -20.33
CA LYS A 181 2.80 5.18 -20.00
C LYS A 181 3.14 6.50 -20.70
N ARG A 182 4.40 6.94 -20.64
CA ARG A 182 4.85 8.18 -21.28
C ARG A 182 4.70 8.11 -22.80
N MET A 183 5.14 7.01 -23.42
CA MET A 183 4.99 6.76 -24.86
C MET A 183 3.53 6.90 -25.28
N ARG A 184 2.62 6.19 -24.61
CA ARG A 184 1.19 6.23 -24.92
C ARG A 184 0.60 7.63 -24.73
N GLN A 185 0.95 8.32 -23.64
CA GLN A 185 0.48 9.67 -23.37
C GLN A 185 0.91 10.65 -24.47
N THR A 186 2.20 10.65 -24.83
CA THR A 186 2.73 11.51 -25.89
C THR A 186 2.07 11.23 -27.24
N GLY A 187 1.80 9.97 -27.58
CA GLY A 187 1.07 9.62 -28.79
C GLY A 187 -0.34 10.19 -28.83
N LEU A 188 -1.11 9.98 -27.75
CA LEU A 188 -2.48 10.48 -27.63
C LEU A 188 -2.55 12.01 -27.70
N GLU A 189 -1.58 12.70 -27.09
CA GLU A 189 -1.48 14.17 -27.12
C GLU A 189 -1.06 14.72 -28.50
N ALA A 190 -0.18 14.01 -29.23
CA ALA A 190 0.36 14.50 -30.50
C ALA A 190 -0.60 14.28 -31.69
N SER A 191 -1.10 13.05 -31.87
CA SER A 191 -1.88 12.67 -33.06
C SER A 191 -3.09 11.80 -32.71
N GLY A 192 -3.50 11.75 -31.44
CA GLY A 192 -4.69 11.03 -31.00
C GLY A 192 -4.59 9.51 -31.14
N GLU A 193 -5.72 8.87 -31.45
CA GLU A 193 -5.87 7.41 -31.47
C GLU A 193 -4.99 6.70 -32.51
N TYR A 194 -4.61 7.40 -33.58
CA TYR A 194 -3.83 6.86 -34.69
C TYR A 194 -2.33 7.17 -34.62
N SER A 195 -1.84 7.75 -33.51
CA SER A 195 -0.41 7.95 -33.31
C SER A 195 0.37 6.63 -33.29
N VAL A 196 1.56 6.62 -33.89
CA VAL A 196 2.47 5.46 -33.93
C VAL A 196 2.71 4.91 -32.52
N GLU A 197 2.86 5.77 -31.52
CA GLU A 197 3.04 5.40 -30.12
C GLU A 197 1.82 4.68 -29.51
N ASN A 198 0.61 5.14 -29.81
CA ASN A 198 -0.61 4.49 -29.31
C ASN A 198 -0.85 3.16 -30.03
N LEU A 199 -0.56 3.09 -31.33
CA LEU A 199 -0.61 1.86 -32.11
C LEU A 199 0.43 0.84 -31.63
N ALA A 200 1.67 1.26 -31.36
CA ALA A 200 2.70 0.40 -30.78
C ALA A 200 2.30 -0.14 -29.40
N PHE A 201 1.65 0.69 -28.56
CA PHE A 201 1.10 0.23 -27.28
C PHE A 201 0.00 -0.83 -27.48
N LYS A 202 -0.90 -0.65 -28.46
CA LYS A 202 -1.92 -1.64 -28.82
C LYS A 202 -1.28 -2.94 -29.34
N THR A 203 -0.23 -2.86 -30.16
CA THR A 203 0.54 -4.03 -30.61
C THR A 203 1.11 -4.82 -29.44
N LEU A 204 1.68 -4.15 -28.43
CA LEU A 204 2.17 -4.79 -27.19
C LEU A 204 1.05 -5.43 -26.36
N ARG A 205 -0.15 -4.84 -26.34
CA ARG A 205 -1.34 -5.42 -25.68
C ARG A 205 -1.79 -6.68 -26.40
N ASN A 206 -1.99 -6.59 -27.72
CA ASN A 206 -2.60 -7.64 -28.53
C ASN A 206 -1.67 -8.85 -28.69
N SER A 207 -0.35 -8.63 -28.66
CA SER A 207 0.67 -9.70 -28.65
C SER A 207 0.88 -10.33 -27.26
N GLY A 208 0.13 -9.92 -26.23
CA GLY A 208 0.21 -10.51 -24.88
C GLY A 208 1.39 -10.03 -24.02
N HIS A 209 2.28 -9.17 -24.53
CA HIS A 209 3.45 -8.70 -23.78
C HIS A 209 3.06 -7.86 -22.55
N LEU A 210 2.00 -7.06 -22.64
CA LEU A 210 1.50 -6.33 -21.46
C LEU A 210 0.91 -7.27 -20.38
N ALA A 211 0.29 -8.38 -20.80
CA ALA A 211 -0.19 -9.40 -19.88
C ALA A 211 1.00 -10.09 -19.19
N LYS A 212 1.98 -10.57 -19.96
CA LYS A 212 3.25 -11.13 -19.44
C LYS A 212 3.93 -10.20 -18.43
N LEU A 213 4.02 -8.90 -18.73
CA LEU A 213 4.61 -7.91 -17.82
C LEU A 213 3.83 -7.76 -16.51
N ASN A 214 2.49 -7.83 -16.56
CA ASN A 214 1.64 -7.80 -15.37
C ASN A 214 1.75 -9.09 -14.56
N ASP A 215 1.78 -10.25 -15.23
CA ASP A 215 1.88 -11.56 -14.60
C ASP A 215 3.23 -11.71 -13.88
N LEU A 216 4.33 -11.24 -14.49
CA LEU A 216 5.64 -11.20 -13.82
C LEU A 216 5.62 -10.29 -12.57
N GLN A 217 4.93 -9.15 -12.63
CA GLN A 217 4.79 -8.27 -11.46
C GLN A 217 3.98 -8.94 -10.35
N GLN A 218 2.81 -9.50 -10.70
CA GLN A 218 1.96 -10.18 -9.73
C GLN A 218 2.64 -11.42 -9.17
N GLY A 219 3.29 -12.22 -10.00
CA GLY A 219 4.11 -13.35 -9.60
C GLY A 219 5.22 -12.94 -8.65
N ASN A 220 5.96 -11.87 -8.93
CA ASN A 220 7.00 -11.37 -8.03
C ASN A 220 6.41 -10.90 -6.68
N VAL A 221 5.30 -10.14 -6.71
CA VAL A 221 4.61 -9.71 -5.48
C VAL A 221 4.08 -10.93 -4.71
N MET A 222 3.40 -11.85 -5.36
CA MET A 222 2.87 -13.07 -4.75
C MET A 222 3.98 -13.94 -4.21
N SER A 223 5.10 -14.14 -4.92
CA SER A 223 6.28 -14.85 -4.40
C SER A 223 6.90 -14.14 -3.20
N SER A 224 6.98 -12.80 -3.21
CA SER A 224 7.47 -12.02 -2.07
C SER A 224 6.53 -12.06 -0.86
N LEU A 225 5.23 -12.29 -1.08
CA LEU A 225 4.18 -12.39 -0.07
C LEU A 225 3.81 -13.85 0.27
N ALA A 226 4.29 -14.82 -0.52
CA ALA A 226 3.95 -16.23 -0.40
C ALA A 226 4.60 -16.77 0.86
N LEU A 227 3.74 -17.12 1.81
CA LEU A 227 4.14 -17.70 3.08
C LEU A 227 4.96 -18.98 2.87
N GLU A 228 4.65 -19.79 1.87
CA GLU A 228 5.28 -21.10 1.64
C GLU A 228 6.75 -21.01 1.19
N ALA A 229 7.12 -20.06 0.33
CA ALA A 229 8.52 -19.84 -0.06
C ALA A 229 9.34 -19.14 1.04
N SER A 230 8.66 -18.42 1.94
CA SER A 230 9.29 -17.65 3.03
C SER A 230 9.52 -18.43 4.34
N VAL A 231 9.10 -19.71 4.41
CA VAL A 231 9.28 -20.54 5.61
C VAL A 231 10.67 -21.17 5.67
N ASP A 232 11.31 -21.43 4.53
CA ASP A 232 12.50 -22.29 4.50
C ASP A 232 13.83 -21.56 4.21
N GLU A 233 13.83 -20.34 3.64
CA GLU A 233 15.09 -19.64 3.24
C GLU A 233 15.30 -18.21 3.76
N VAL A 234 14.75 -17.82 4.91
CA VAL A 234 15.08 -16.51 5.53
C VAL A 234 16.26 -16.63 6.52
N HIS A 235 17.45 -16.48 5.96
CA HIS A 235 18.71 -16.00 6.56
C HIS A 235 19.07 -16.53 7.96
N ALA A 236 19.86 -17.60 7.98
CA ALA A 236 20.51 -18.19 9.16
C ALA A 236 21.21 -17.18 10.10
N ASP A 237 21.67 -16.03 9.58
CA ASP A 237 22.47 -15.06 10.33
C ASP A 237 21.76 -13.72 10.63
N SER A 238 20.52 -13.53 10.17
CA SER A 238 19.80 -12.24 10.35
C SER A 238 19.36 -11.98 11.81
N GLY A 239 19.41 -13.00 12.68
CA GLY A 239 19.02 -12.90 14.09
C GLY A 239 17.52 -12.68 14.34
N LEU A 240 16.72 -12.42 13.30
CA LEU A 240 15.28 -12.22 13.36
C LEU A 240 14.52 -13.53 13.59
N GLY A 241 15.04 -14.66 13.10
CA GLY A 241 14.51 -16.01 13.37
C GLY A 241 14.50 -16.39 14.86
N LYS A 242 15.40 -15.81 15.67
CA LYS A 242 15.41 -15.98 17.15
C LYS A 242 14.28 -15.23 17.84
N TRP A 243 13.64 -14.26 17.18
CA TRP A 243 12.66 -13.38 17.80
C TRP A 243 11.22 -13.78 17.50
N PHE A 244 10.94 -14.46 16.38
CA PHE A 244 9.56 -14.72 15.93
C PHE A 244 9.16 -16.19 15.64
N GLY A 245 10.07 -17.15 15.53
CA GLY A 245 9.71 -18.53 15.14
C GLY A 245 9.63 -19.55 16.29
N LYS A 246 8.42 -20.03 16.58
CA LYS A 246 8.03 -21.25 17.35
C LYS A 246 8.67 -21.44 18.74
N GLY A 247 7.81 -21.41 19.78
CA GLY A 247 8.15 -21.60 21.18
C GLY A 247 8.79 -22.96 21.54
N LYS A 248 10.08 -23.13 21.25
CA LYS A 248 10.85 -24.31 21.71
C LYS A 248 12.18 -24.03 22.42
N LYS A 249 12.63 -22.78 22.66
CA LYS A 249 13.95 -22.55 23.34
C LYS A 249 13.99 -21.39 24.34
N GLY A 250 12.98 -21.26 25.21
CA GLY A 250 12.89 -20.13 26.14
C GLY A 250 13.28 -20.40 27.59
N GLY A 251 13.27 -21.66 28.06
CA GLY A 251 13.49 -22.00 29.47
C GLY A 251 14.37 -23.22 29.65
N VAL A 252 14.85 -23.46 30.88
CA VAL A 252 15.82 -24.52 31.22
C VAL A 252 15.31 -25.92 30.84
N GLY A 253 13.99 -26.13 30.76
CA GLY A 253 13.36 -27.42 30.39
C GLY A 253 12.54 -27.44 29.08
N GLY A 254 12.83 -26.56 28.11
CA GLY A 254 12.07 -26.48 26.84
C GLY A 254 10.80 -25.62 26.95
N GLY A 255 10.59 -24.71 25.97
CA GLY A 255 9.43 -23.81 25.86
C GLY A 255 9.29 -22.70 26.93
N GLY A 256 8.85 -21.50 26.53
CA GLY A 256 8.42 -20.41 27.43
C GLY A 256 9.53 -19.67 28.21
N TRP A 257 9.22 -18.56 28.87
CA TRP A 257 10.17 -17.80 29.70
C TRP A 257 10.19 -18.38 31.14
N ASP A 258 11.32 -18.31 31.83
CA ASP A 258 11.43 -18.75 33.24
C ASP A 258 11.35 -17.54 34.19
N ARG A 259 10.75 -17.76 35.37
CA ARG A 259 10.68 -16.79 36.47
C ARG A 259 11.93 -16.88 37.33
N TYR A 260 12.47 -15.73 37.70
CA TYR A 260 13.61 -15.60 38.61
C TYR A 260 13.28 -14.69 39.80
N ASP A 261 13.74 -15.07 41.00
CA ASP A 261 13.54 -14.32 42.25
C ASP A 261 14.60 -13.22 42.47
N ALA A 262 14.50 -12.48 43.59
CA ALA A 262 15.43 -11.41 43.93
C ALA A 262 16.84 -11.89 44.35
N GLN A 263 17.02 -13.21 44.41
CA GLN A 263 18.26 -13.93 44.66
C GLN A 263 18.85 -14.50 43.36
N GLY A 264 18.14 -14.35 42.23
CA GLY A 264 18.56 -14.81 40.91
C GLY A 264 18.30 -16.31 40.66
N ASN A 265 17.57 -16.99 41.54
CA ASN A 265 17.22 -18.39 41.40
C ASN A 265 15.99 -18.55 40.50
N ARG A 266 15.94 -19.66 39.76
CA ARG A 266 14.78 -20.02 38.94
C ARG A 266 13.68 -20.54 39.86
N VAL A 267 12.49 -19.92 39.80
CA VAL A 267 11.35 -20.23 40.69
C VAL A 267 10.12 -20.77 39.96
N GLY A 268 10.20 -20.99 38.65
CA GLY A 268 9.12 -21.62 37.87
C GLY A 268 9.05 -21.08 36.44
N LYS A 269 8.00 -21.46 35.71
CA LYS A 269 7.70 -20.89 34.38
C LYS A 269 6.91 -19.59 34.51
N CYS A 270 7.00 -18.75 33.49
CA CYS A 270 6.20 -17.54 33.37
C CYS A 270 4.75 -17.89 33.06
N GLY A 271 3.82 -17.38 33.88
CA GLY A 271 2.40 -17.73 33.85
C GLY A 271 1.97 -18.47 35.12
N ASP A 272 2.84 -19.34 35.64
CA ASP A 272 2.47 -20.30 36.71
C ASP A 272 2.66 -19.75 38.13
N ALA A 273 2.54 -18.44 38.31
CA ALA A 273 2.66 -17.82 39.64
C ALA A 273 1.34 -17.92 40.39
N LYS A 274 1.38 -18.38 41.64
CA LYS A 274 0.19 -18.41 42.49
C LYS A 274 -0.10 -17.00 43.00
N GLU A 275 -1.37 -16.73 43.29
CA GLU A 275 -1.78 -15.48 43.93
C GLU A 275 -1.06 -15.33 45.28
N GLY A 276 -0.47 -14.15 45.52
CA GLY A 276 0.37 -13.90 46.69
C GLY A 276 1.86 -14.20 46.53
N ASP A 277 2.29 -14.82 45.42
CA ASP A 277 3.72 -15.07 45.15
C ASP A 277 4.54 -13.78 45.15
N ALA A 278 5.73 -13.83 45.74
CA ALA A 278 6.69 -12.73 45.66
C ALA A 278 7.05 -12.41 44.20
N TYR A 279 7.24 -11.12 43.89
CA TYR A 279 7.51 -10.68 42.52
C TYR A 279 8.75 -11.38 41.94
N SER A 280 8.55 -12.09 40.84
CA SER A 280 9.59 -12.79 40.10
C SER A 280 9.60 -12.31 38.66
N ALA A 281 10.79 -12.03 38.11
CA ALA A 281 10.90 -11.51 36.76
C ALA A 281 10.98 -12.64 35.75
N CYS A 282 10.24 -12.48 34.65
CA CYS A 282 10.31 -13.36 33.50
C CYS A 282 11.53 -13.04 32.65
N LEU A 283 12.39 -14.03 32.43
CA LEU A 283 13.57 -13.95 31.56
C LEU A 283 13.59 -15.15 30.61
N SER A 284 14.03 -14.91 29.37
CA SER A 284 14.38 -15.99 28.45
C SER A 284 15.68 -16.67 28.88
N LYS A 285 15.86 -17.93 28.51
CA LYS A 285 17.04 -18.76 28.80
C LYS A 285 18.34 -18.03 28.41
N GLY A 286 18.44 -17.56 27.17
CA GLY A 286 19.63 -16.86 26.70
C GLY A 286 19.89 -15.53 27.44
N LYS A 287 18.86 -14.85 27.95
CA LYS A 287 19.05 -13.64 28.76
C LYS A 287 19.43 -13.97 30.19
N ALA A 288 18.85 -15.03 30.76
CA ALA A 288 19.17 -15.52 32.09
C ALA A 288 20.63 -16.04 32.17
N GLU A 289 21.09 -16.74 31.13
CA GLU A 289 22.48 -17.20 30.98
C GLU A 289 23.44 -16.02 30.90
N LYS A 290 23.18 -15.04 30.02
CA LYS A 290 24.02 -13.83 29.88
C LYS A 290 24.12 -13.00 31.16
N LEU A 291 23.08 -12.97 31.98
CA LEU A 291 23.06 -12.19 33.21
C LEU A 291 23.78 -12.88 34.38
N GLY A 292 23.94 -14.21 34.35
CA GLY A 292 24.43 -14.96 35.52
C GLY A 292 23.50 -14.82 36.73
N LYS A 293 23.83 -15.47 37.86
CA LYS A 293 22.98 -15.44 39.08
C LYS A 293 22.82 -14.00 39.62
N ASP A 294 23.93 -13.29 39.74
CA ASP A 294 23.94 -11.94 40.32
C ASP A 294 23.27 -10.89 39.42
N GLY A 295 23.44 -10.99 38.10
CA GLY A 295 22.76 -10.10 37.17
C GLY A 295 21.26 -10.34 37.12
N ARG A 296 20.80 -11.60 37.26
CA ARG A 296 19.38 -11.93 37.42
C ARG A 296 18.82 -11.33 38.72
N ALA A 297 19.53 -11.49 39.84
CA ALA A 297 19.15 -10.92 41.12
C ALA A 297 19.04 -9.38 41.07
N LYS A 298 20.06 -8.70 40.52
CA LYS A 298 20.07 -7.24 40.31
C LYS A 298 18.93 -6.79 39.40
N PHE A 299 18.64 -7.54 38.34
CA PHE A 299 17.52 -7.25 37.44
C PHE A 299 16.17 -7.29 38.17
N VAL A 300 15.93 -8.35 38.95
CA VAL A 300 14.67 -8.53 39.70
C VAL A 300 14.53 -7.47 40.78
N ARG A 301 15.60 -7.17 41.53
CA ARG A 301 15.61 -6.09 42.53
C ARG A 301 15.30 -4.73 41.90
N ARG A 302 15.96 -4.38 40.79
CA ARG A 302 15.69 -3.14 40.06
C ARG A 302 14.24 -3.04 39.58
N LYS A 303 13.64 -4.17 39.15
CA LYS A 303 12.22 -4.21 38.79
C LYS A 303 11.33 -3.96 40.02
N ARG A 304 11.60 -4.64 41.13
CA ARG A 304 10.88 -4.46 42.40
C ARG A 304 11.00 -3.03 42.93
N ASP A 305 12.19 -2.44 42.87
CA ASP A 305 12.43 -1.06 43.32
C ASP A 305 11.69 -0.04 42.45
N ALA A 306 11.67 -0.25 41.13
CA ALA A 306 10.92 0.60 40.21
C ALA A 306 9.41 0.48 40.41
N GLN A 307 8.90 -0.73 40.71
CA GLN A 307 7.50 -0.95 41.06
C GLN A 307 7.15 -0.29 42.40
N LYS A 308 7.97 -0.50 43.43
CA LYS A 308 7.79 0.12 44.75
C LYS A 308 7.78 1.66 44.65
N LYS A 309 8.70 2.25 43.87
CA LYS A 309 8.72 3.70 43.59
C LYS A 309 7.49 4.17 42.81
N ALA A 310 6.92 3.32 41.96
CA ALA A 310 5.68 3.60 41.24
C ALA A 310 4.41 3.34 42.09
N GLY A 311 4.56 3.03 43.38
CA GLY A 311 3.43 2.77 44.29
C GLY A 311 2.84 1.36 44.18
N ASP A 312 3.50 0.45 43.46
CA ASP A 312 3.10 -0.93 43.26
C ASP A 312 3.85 -1.83 44.26
N SER A 313 3.21 -2.13 45.39
CA SER A 313 3.82 -2.81 46.54
C SER A 313 3.84 -4.35 46.41
N LYS A 314 3.17 -4.93 45.41
CA LYS A 314 3.06 -6.39 45.21
C LYS A 314 3.07 -6.73 43.72
N LYS A 315 3.29 -8.00 43.36
CA LYS A 315 3.10 -8.44 41.98
C LYS A 315 1.62 -8.32 41.62
N GLY A 316 1.30 -7.62 40.53
CA GLY A 316 -0.09 -7.41 40.13
C GLY A 316 -0.81 -6.32 40.96
N GLY A 317 -0.08 -5.39 41.58
CA GLY A 317 -0.67 -4.30 42.36
C GLY A 317 -1.19 -3.16 41.48
N GLU A 318 -1.71 -3.47 40.29
CA GLU A 318 -2.50 -2.53 39.51
C GLU A 318 -3.72 -2.12 40.34
N ARG A 319 -3.66 -0.94 40.96
CA ARG A 319 -4.73 -0.46 41.85
C ARG A 319 -5.97 0.01 41.08
N LYS A 320 -5.87 0.14 39.74
CA LYS A 320 -6.96 0.61 38.88
C LYS A 320 -6.80 0.24 37.41
N LYS A 321 -7.94 0.10 36.74
CA LYS A 321 -8.08 -0.20 35.32
C LYS A 321 -7.43 0.86 34.43
N GLY A 322 -6.68 0.45 33.40
CA GLY A 322 -5.95 1.32 32.48
C GLY A 322 -4.60 1.84 32.98
N GLN A 323 -4.02 1.21 34.01
CA GLN A 323 -2.69 1.55 34.51
C GLN A 323 -1.62 1.26 33.45
N LYS A 324 -0.77 2.25 33.15
CA LYS A 324 0.35 2.06 32.22
C LYS A 324 1.36 1.09 32.83
N PRO A 325 1.94 0.15 32.06
CA PRO A 325 2.97 -0.74 32.57
C PRO A 325 4.18 0.05 33.09
N THR A 326 4.71 -0.34 34.25
CA THR A 326 5.95 0.24 34.80
C THR A 326 7.14 -0.18 33.93
N LYS A 327 7.49 0.67 32.97
CA LYS A 327 8.62 0.47 32.07
C LYS A 327 9.91 0.71 32.83
N VAL A 328 10.58 -0.38 33.18
CA VAL A 328 11.95 -0.30 33.73
C VAL A 328 12.90 -0.44 32.55
N LYS A 329 13.62 0.64 32.22
CA LYS A 329 14.63 0.64 31.16
C LYS A 329 15.63 -0.48 31.42
N THR A 330 15.73 -1.43 30.50
CA THR A 330 16.75 -2.47 30.55
C THR A 330 17.84 -2.07 29.57
N GLU A 331 18.87 -1.41 30.10
CA GLU A 331 20.11 -1.03 29.40
C GLU A 331 19.92 -0.25 28.09
N ASN A 332 20.21 1.04 28.19
CA ASN A 332 20.22 1.95 27.07
C ASN A 332 21.50 1.77 26.23
N PHE A 333 21.40 1.18 25.04
CA PHE A 333 22.41 1.39 23.99
C PHE A 333 22.29 2.78 23.35
N ALA A 334 21.18 3.50 23.59
CA ALA A 334 20.89 4.80 22.97
C ALA A 334 21.27 6.02 23.83
N ASP A 335 21.17 5.94 25.16
CA ASP A 335 21.32 7.06 26.07
C ASP A 335 21.87 6.59 27.44
N GLY A 336 23.19 6.57 27.57
CA GLY A 336 23.86 6.35 28.85
C GLY A 336 23.55 7.47 29.86
N LYS A 337 22.57 7.25 30.73
CA LYS A 337 22.41 7.96 32.01
C LYS A 337 22.10 6.87 33.06
N ASN A 338 23.08 6.43 33.87
CA ASN A 338 23.73 7.13 34.99
C ASN A 338 25.29 7.09 34.95
N PRO A 339 26.01 7.86 35.80
CA PRO A 339 27.25 8.56 35.47
C PRO A 339 28.48 7.65 35.53
N GLY A 340 29.36 7.75 34.54
CA GLY A 340 30.72 7.21 34.66
C GLY A 340 31.38 6.70 33.39
N ARG A 341 30.63 6.23 32.37
CA ARG A 341 31.24 5.74 31.12
C ARG A 341 30.54 6.28 29.87
N LYS A 342 31.32 6.96 29.01
CA LYS A 342 30.90 7.44 27.69
C LYS A 342 30.49 6.24 26.81
N GLY A 343 29.38 6.35 26.08
CA GLY A 343 28.91 5.32 25.13
C GLY A 343 29.93 5.02 24.03
N LEU A 344 29.86 3.82 23.43
CA LEU A 344 30.88 3.29 22.51
C LEU A 344 31.25 4.27 21.38
N SER A 345 30.28 4.88 20.70
CA SER A 345 30.54 5.89 19.66
C SER A 345 31.31 7.10 20.19
N LYS A 346 30.96 7.59 21.39
CA LYS A 346 31.63 8.72 22.05
C LYS A 346 33.05 8.38 22.52
N ARG A 347 33.37 7.09 22.75
CA ARG A 347 34.74 6.63 23.02
C ARG A 347 35.66 6.71 21.80
N PHE A 348 35.09 6.62 20.60
CA PHE A 348 35.80 6.77 19.33
C PHE A 348 35.61 8.15 18.69
N GLY A 349 35.21 9.15 19.48
CA GLY A 349 35.06 10.54 19.01
C GLY A 349 33.85 10.79 18.11
N ILE A 350 32.92 9.83 17.98
CA ILE A 350 31.72 9.97 17.15
C ILE A 350 30.56 10.43 18.03
N SER A 351 30.15 11.69 17.85
CA SER A 351 28.94 12.23 18.49
C SER A 351 27.70 11.93 17.65
N GLN A 352 26.57 11.65 18.31
CA GLN A 352 25.28 11.48 17.64
C GLN A 352 24.77 12.78 17.00
N THR A 353 25.32 13.93 17.39
CA THR A 353 24.98 15.25 16.85
C THR A 353 25.78 15.62 15.61
N MET A 354 26.81 14.86 15.21
CA MET A 354 27.64 15.18 14.03
C MET A 354 26.81 15.21 12.75
N SER A 355 27.12 16.12 11.84
CA SER A 355 26.39 16.21 10.57
C SER A 355 26.64 14.98 9.69
N ILE A 356 25.77 14.77 8.69
CA ILE A 356 25.96 13.69 7.71
C ILE A 356 27.30 13.87 6.99
N ALA A 357 27.63 15.10 6.60
CA ALA A 357 28.89 15.44 5.94
C ALA A 357 30.12 15.12 6.83
N ASP A 358 30.06 15.45 8.12
CA ASP A 358 31.15 15.13 9.06
C ASP A 358 31.32 13.62 9.23
N LEU A 359 30.21 12.88 9.32
CA LEU A 359 30.23 11.42 9.43
C LEU A 359 30.77 10.77 8.15
N GLU A 360 30.41 11.28 6.98
CA GLU A 360 30.94 10.83 5.68
C GLU A 360 32.44 11.11 5.55
N GLY A 361 32.89 12.29 5.97
CA GLY A 361 34.31 12.63 6.04
C GLY A 361 35.09 11.66 6.94
N ILE A 362 34.53 11.31 8.09
CA ILE A 362 35.15 10.34 9.02
C ILE A 362 35.13 8.93 8.44
N VAL A 363 34.05 8.52 7.77
CA VAL A 363 33.98 7.20 7.11
C VAL A 363 35.04 7.07 6.02
N LYS A 364 35.28 8.14 5.26
CA LYS A 364 36.29 8.17 4.19
C LYS A 364 37.72 8.15 4.74
N ASN A 365 37.96 8.85 5.85
CA ASN A 365 39.32 9.15 6.31
C ASN A 365 39.77 8.37 7.57
N SER A 366 38.90 7.54 8.17
CA SER A 366 39.24 6.73 9.34
C SER A 366 39.14 5.24 9.04
N THR A 367 39.76 4.42 9.88
CA THR A 367 39.70 2.95 9.82
C THR A 367 39.25 2.36 11.16
N GLY A 368 39.03 1.04 11.19
CA GLY A 368 38.68 0.30 12.40
C GLY A 368 37.37 0.75 13.06
N GLU A 369 37.33 0.72 14.39
CA GLU A 369 36.11 0.95 15.16
C GLU A 369 35.58 2.39 15.02
N LYS A 370 36.46 3.37 14.77
CA LYS A 370 36.06 4.77 14.49
C LYS A 370 35.26 4.89 13.19
N ARG A 371 35.73 4.25 12.11
CA ARG A 371 35.01 4.17 10.83
C ARG A 371 33.68 3.45 10.99
N ARG A 372 33.69 2.31 11.70
CA ARG A 372 32.48 1.50 11.95
C ARG A 372 31.42 2.29 12.73
N MET A 373 31.81 3.04 13.76
CA MET A 373 30.89 3.87 14.55
C MET A 373 30.36 5.07 13.76
N ALA A 374 31.18 5.67 12.88
CA ALA A 374 30.74 6.73 11.99
C ALA A 374 29.75 6.21 10.94
N GLN A 375 30.06 5.07 10.31
CA GLN A 375 29.18 4.40 9.33
C GLN A 375 27.85 3.98 9.96
N TRP A 376 27.88 3.43 11.18
CA TRP A 376 26.66 3.05 11.89
C TRP A 376 25.78 4.26 12.20
N ASN A 377 26.34 5.36 12.70
CA ASN A 377 25.58 6.61 12.92
C ASN A 377 25.05 7.20 11.61
N LEU A 378 25.84 7.15 10.53
CA LEU A 378 25.44 7.59 9.19
C LEU A 378 24.24 6.78 8.67
N ASN A 379 24.30 5.46 8.77
CA ASN A 379 23.21 4.56 8.36
C ASN A 379 21.95 4.78 9.21
N MET A 380 22.09 4.99 10.53
CA MET A 380 20.97 5.28 11.41
C MET A 380 20.34 6.65 11.09
N LYS A 381 21.14 7.67 10.75
CA LYS A 381 20.63 8.98 10.32
C LYS A 381 19.94 8.91 8.97
N ARG A 382 20.54 8.26 7.98
CA ARG A 382 19.92 8.05 6.65
C ARG A 382 18.65 7.21 6.73
N GLY A 383 18.63 6.18 7.59
CA GLY A 383 17.43 5.36 7.83
C GLY A 383 16.32 6.14 8.54
N ARG A 384 16.66 7.04 9.48
CA ARG A 384 15.70 7.96 10.10
C ARG A 384 15.17 9.00 9.11
N MET A 385 16.02 9.58 8.26
CA MET A 385 15.57 10.48 7.19
C MET A 385 14.66 9.76 6.21
N LYS A 386 15.02 8.56 5.74
CA LYS A 386 14.12 7.75 4.89
C LYS A 386 12.80 7.45 5.58
N LYS A 387 12.81 7.14 6.88
CA LYS A 387 11.59 6.90 7.64
C LYS A 387 10.77 8.17 7.82
N GLU A 388 11.40 9.30 8.12
CA GLU A 388 10.74 10.61 8.28
C GLU A 388 10.19 11.09 6.94
N GLU A 389 10.92 10.91 5.84
CA GLU A 389 10.49 11.18 4.45
C GLU A 389 9.35 10.27 4.03
N LEU A 390 9.41 8.97 4.38
CA LEU A 390 8.31 8.03 4.15
C LEU A 390 7.11 8.33 5.04
N GLU A 391 7.30 8.73 6.29
CA GLU A 391 6.24 9.16 7.21
C GLU A 391 5.66 10.51 6.78
N GLU A 392 6.45 11.40 6.20
CA GLU A 392 6.03 12.70 5.66
C GLU A 392 5.26 12.52 4.36
N GLN A 393 5.76 11.68 3.43
CA GLN A 393 5.01 11.23 2.25
C GLN A 393 3.72 10.51 2.66
N LEU A 394 3.78 9.59 3.62
CA LEU A 394 2.60 8.87 4.11
C LEU A 394 1.64 9.81 4.86
N ASN A 395 2.11 10.83 5.58
CA ASN A 395 1.26 11.86 6.20
C ASN A 395 0.74 12.89 5.18
N LEU A 396 1.41 13.04 4.03
CA LEU A 396 0.92 13.81 2.87
C LEU A 396 -0.28 13.10 2.21
N PHE A 397 -0.29 11.76 2.25
CA PHE A 397 -1.36 10.91 1.70
C PHE A 397 -2.40 10.44 2.74
N LEU A 398 -2.06 10.41 4.03
CA LEU A 398 -2.95 10.09 5.15
C LEU A 398 -3.23 11.37 5.93
N GLU A 399 -4.32 12.04 5.59
CA GLU A 399 -4.80 13.22 6.30
C GLU A 399 -4.98 12.88 7.79
N LYS A 400 -4.26 13.58 8.67
CA LYS A 400 -4.35 13.36 10.12
C LYS A 400 -5.79 13.62 10.57
N ASN A 401 -6.50 12.58 10.98
CA ASN A 401 -7.83 12.72 11.55
C ASN A 401 -7.77 13.41 12.92
N VAL A 402 -8.16 14.68 12.95
CA VAL A 402 -8.36 15.47 14.17
C VAL A 402 -9.80 15.31 14.61
N PRO A 403 -10.07 15.02 15.89
CA PRO A 403 -11.46 14.94 16.37
C PRO A 403 -12.16 16.28 16.17
N ASN A 404 -13.33 16.29 15.52
CA ASN A 404 -14.16 17.48 15.38
C ASN A 404 -14.58 18.06 16.75
N VAL A 405 -14.75 17.19 17.75
CA VAL A 405 -15.08 17.55 19.13
C VAL A 405 -14.06 16.88 20.06
N ALA A 406 -12.93 17.55 20.26
CA ALA A 406 -11.78 17.03 21.02
C ALA A 406 -12.13 16.61 22.46
N SER A 407 -13.11 17.26 23.09
CA SER A 407 -13.60 16.91 24.43
C SER A 407 -14.27 15.53 24.46
N LYS A 408 -15.14 15.23 23.49
CA LYS A 408 -15.79 13.92 23.33
C LYS A 408 -14.79 12.80 23.00
N TRP A 409 -13.78 13.10 22.17
CA TRP A 409 -12.71 12.12 21.90
C TRP A 409 -11.88 11.84 23.15
N SER A 410 -11.56 12.89 23.92
CA SER A 410 -10.85 12.76 25.17
C SER A 410 -11.67 11.99 26.21
N TYR A 411 -12.98 12.21 26.27
CA TYR A 411 -13.91 11.44 27.08
C TYR A 411 -13.92 9.96 26.67
N ALA A 412 -14.10 9.64 25.38
CA ALA A 412 -14.11 8.27 24.88
C ALA A 412 -12.78 7.53 25.15
N LYS A 413 -11.64 8.21 24.99
CA LYS A 413 -10.32 7.67 25.41
C LYS A 413 -10.25 7.43 26.91
N SER A 414 -10.83 8.31 27.72
CA SER A 414 -10.87 8.13 29.19
C SER A 414 -11.70 6.91 29.58
N GLN A 415 -12.84 6.70 28.92
CA GLN A 415 -13.69 5.53 29.14
C GLN A 415 -13.01 4.25 28.64
N ALA A 416 -12.22 4.32 27.56
CA ALA A 416 -11.46 3.18 27.07
C ALA A 416 -10.37 2.77 28.07
N LYS A 417 -9.68 3.75 28.65
CA LYS A 417 -8.72 3.50 29.74
C LYS A 417 -9.41 2.91 30.98
N LYS A 418 -10.64 3.30 31.28
CA LYS A 418 -11.41 2.70 32.38
C LYS A 418 -11.92 1.30 32.06
N LYS A 419 -12.21 0.99 30.79
CA LYS A 419 -12.82 -0.27 30.37
C LYS A 419 -11.81 -1.37 30.11
N PHE A 420 -10.63 -1.02 29.60
CA PHE A 420 -9.59 -1.98 29.23
C PHE A 420 -8.39 -1.87 30.16
N ASP A 421 -7.81 -3.02 30.52
CA ASP A 421 -6.67 -3.05 31.42
C ASP A 421 -5.40 -2.47 30.76
N VAL A 422 -5.31 -2.52 29.43
CA VAL A 422 -4.15 -2.04 28.65
C VAL A 422 -4.56 -1.00 27.58
N TYR A 423 -3.94 0.19 27.63
CA TYR A 423 -4.13 1.28 26.67
C TYR A 423 -2.81 2.07 26.40
N PRO A 424 -2.47 2.41 25.15
CA PRO A 424 -3.18 2.11 23.91
C PRO A 424 -2.99 0.65 23.46
N SER A 425 -4.06 0.04 22.94
CA SER A 425 -4.07 -1.24 22.23
C SER A 425 -5.03 -1.14 21.04
N ALA A 426 -4.89 -2.01 20.03
CA ALA A 426 -5.76 -1.97 18.84
C ALA A 426 -7.25 -2.06 19.23
N TYR A 427 -7.60 -3.00 20.11
CA TYR A 427 -8.97 -3.19 20.61
C TYR A 427 -9.48 -2.00 21.45
N ALA A 428 -8.65 -1.44 22.34
CA ALA A 428 -9.08 -0.31 23.16
C ALA A 428 -9.21 0.99 22.35
N ASN A 429 -8.40 1.18 21.31
CA ASN A 429 -8.51 2.32 20.39
C ASN A 429 -9.71 2.18 19.45
N GLY A 430 -9.99 0.98 18.92
CA GLY A 430 -11.18 0.71 18.11
C GLY A 430 -12.47 0.93 18.90
N TRP A 431 -12.51 0.46 20.16
CA TRP A 431 -13.64 0.72 21.05
C TRP A 431 -13.80 2.21 21.38
N ALA A 432 -12.71 2.93 21.68
CA ALA A 432 -12.75 4.38 21.90
C ALA A 432 -13.32 5.13 20.69
N ALA A 433 -12.91 4.76 19.47
CA ALA A 433 -13.39 5.35 18.23
C ALA A 433 -14.89 5.12 18.01
N LYS A 434 -15.38 3.90 18.29
CA LYS A 434 -16.81 3.57 18.20
C LYS A 434 -17.66 4.36 19.20
N GLN A 435 -17.18 4.50 20.44
CA GLN A 435 -17.85 5.31 21.47
C GLN A 435 -17.85 6.80 21.13
N TYR A 436 -16.75 7.30 20.58
CA TYR A 436 -16.66 8.67 20.10
C TYR A 436 -17.67 8.94 19.00
N LYS A 437 -17.79 8.03 18.02
CA LYS A 437 -18.80 8.12 16.95
C LYS A 437 -20.23 8.06 17.47
N ALA A 438 -20.51 7.14 18.40
CA ALA A 438 -21.84 7.02 19.04
C ALA A 438 -22.23 8.28 19.85
N ALA A 439 -21.26 9.01 20.42
CA ALA A 439 -21.49 10.28 21.10
C ALA A 439 -21.65 11.49 20.15
N GLY A 440 -21.81 11.25 18.85
CA GLY A 440 -21.88 12.30 17.82
C GLY A 440 -20.52 12.95 17.54
N GLY A 441 -19.42 12.28 17.87
CA GLY A 441 -18.06 12.70 17.54
C GLY A 441 -17.66 12.21 16.15
N GLY A 442 -17.03 13.08 15.37
CA GLY A 442 -16.52 12.80 14.04
C GLY A 442 -15.05 13.18 13.91
N TRP A 443 -14.48 12.89 12.77
CA TRP A 443 -13.09 13.25 12.47
C TRP A 443 -13.12 14.29 11.37
N LYS A 444 -12.31 15.34 11.54
CA LYS A 444 -11.99 16.30 10.49
C LYS A 444 -10.53 16.11 10.11
N LYS A 445 -10.20 16.38 8.87
CA LYS A 445 -8.82 16.40 8.41
C LYS A 445 -8.09 17.54 9.15
N GLY A 446 -6.98 17.22 9.79
CA GLY A 446 -6.06 18.21 10.34
C GLY A 446 -5.44 18.98 9.19
N LYS A 447 -5.41 20.31 9.31
CA LYS A 447 -4.64 21.14 8.37
C LYS A 447 -3.17 20.76 8.39
#